data_AF-A0A0A2GHS5-F1
#
_entry.id   AF-A0A0A2GHS5-F1
#
_cell.length_a   1.000
_cell.length_b   1.000
_cell.length_c   1.000
_cell.angle_alpha   90.00
_cell.angle_beta   90.00
_cell.angle_gamma   90.00
#
_symmetry.space_group_name_H-M   'P 1'
#
loop_
_entity.id
_entity.type
_entity.pdbx_description
1 polymer ?
#
loop_
_entity_poly.entity_id
_entity_poly.type
_entity_poly.pdbx_seq_one_letter_code
_entity_poly.pdbx_strand_id
1 'polypeptide(L)'
;MKEKELVQKIISHIEEISGGLYILNQSNIKRADFIKYIFDLECYIGCKINPILVEVWNRFNGCSFNKNIGIKPDDRIPTLGDGELIELTRFFSIESTGDDVLEMLRSNADIFGKEYIPFAEAIEGDFFVLSSKGNGIYYVLHDFNEDEKCFHKVADTISDFFMAVQLMVATEKIDNEKMRIVSSSLSSPLLSKLKKFKENNK
;
A
#
# COMPACT_ATOMS: atom_id res chain seq x y z
N MET A 1 -25.77 12.86 -3.52
CA MET A 1 -25.29 12.06 -2.38
C MET A 1 -24.48 12.99 -1.50
N LYS A 2 -24.87 13.21 -0.25
CA LYS A 2 -24.17 14.14 0.65
C LYS A 2 -22.83 13.50 1.01
N GLU A 3 -21.73 14.26 1.06
CA GLU A 3 -20.37 13.77 1.36
C GLU A 3 -20.32 12.80 2.57
N LYS A 4 -21.11 13.10 3.61
CA LYS A 4 -21.28 12.23 4.79
C LYS A 4 -21.79 10.83 4.48
N GLU A 5 -22.72 10.68 3.54
CA GLU A 5 -23.25 9.38 3.11
C GLU A 5 -22.16 8.57 2.39
N LEU A 6 -21.34 9.24 1.58
CA LEU A 6 -20.23 8.61 0.87
C LEU A 6 -19.15 8.13 1.84
N VAL A 7 -18.75 8.96 2.81
CA VAL A 7 -17.80 8.59 3.87
C VAL A 7 -18.30 7.37 4.64
N GLN A 8 -19.57 7.38 5.05
CA GLN A 8 -20.14 6.24 5.77
C GLN A 8 -20.12 4.96 4.93
N LYS A 9 -20.43 5.06 3.63
CA LYS A 9 -20.36 3.93 2.70
C LYS A 9 -18.93 3.39 2.57
N ILE A 10 -17.94 4.27 2.45
CA ILE A 10 -16.51 3.90 2.39
C ILE A 10 -16.08 3.17 3.67
N ILE A 11 -16.39 3.73 4.85
CA ILE A 11 -16.04 3.10 6.12
C ILE A 11 -16.67 1.72 6.23
N SER A 12 -17.96 1.59 5.93
CA SER A 12 -18.66 0.31 5.98
C SER A 12 -18.10 -0.70 4.99
N HIS A 13 -17.71 -0.26 3.79
CA HIS A 13 -17.05 -1.10 2.79
C HIS A 13 -15.71 -1.65 3.29
N ILE A 14 -14.86 -0.80 3.87
CA ILE A 14 -13.56 -1.21 4.44
C ILE A 14 -13.76 -2.17 5.62
N GLU A 15 -14.73 -1.92 6.50
CA GLU A 15 -15.07 -2.81 7.62
C GLU A 15 -15.56 -4.18 7.14
N GLU A 16 -16.38 -4.21 6.08
CA GLU A 16 -16.91 -5.45 5.49
C GLU A 16 -15.79 -6.31 4.89
N ILE A 17 -14.94 -5.73 4.03
CA ILE A 17 -13.87 -6.49 3.36
C ILE A 17 -12.81 -6.96 4.35
N SER A 18 -12.45 -6.12 5.34
CA SER A 18 -11.52 -6.50 6.42
C SER A 18 -12.13 -7.53 7.38
N GLY A 19 -13.45 -7.76 7.33
CA GLY A 19 -14.18 -8.65 8.23
C GLY A 19 -14.11 -8.22 9.69
N GLY A 20 -13.92 -6.92 9.96
CA GLY A 20 -13.71 -6.36 11.29
C GLY A 20 -12.41 -6.78 11.97
N LEU A 21 -11.54 -7.54 11.29
CA LEU A 21 -10.24 -8.01 11.78
C LEU A 21 -9.15 -7.08 11.27
N TYR A 22 -9.12 -5.88 11.81
CA TYR A 22 -7.96 -5.01 11.76
C TYR A 22 -7.32 -5.01 13.15
N ILE A 23 -5.98 -5.10 13.21
CA ILE A 23 -5.29 -4.82 14.46
C ILE A 23 -5.41 -3.31 14.62
N LEU A 24 -6.39 -2.89 15.42
CA LEU A 24 -6.31 -1.59 16.04
C LEU A 24 -5.05 -1.63 16.90
N ASN A 25 -3.99 -1.02 16.42
CA ASN A 25 -3.09 -0.33 17.32
C ASN A 25 -3.93 0.81 17.90
N GLN A 26 -4.81 0.52 18.87
CA GLN A 26 -5.72 1.50 19.47
C GLN A 26 -4.89 2.56 20.17
N SER A 27 -4.48 3.56 19.42
CA SER A 27 -4.36 4.88 19.98
C SER A 27 -5.78 5.41 20.16
N ASN A 28 -6.18 5.52 21.42
CA ASN A 28 -7.33 6.35 21.77
C ASN A 28 -6.93 7.82 21.62
N ILE A 29 -6.67 8.27 20.38
CA ILE A 29 -6.35 9.67 20.13
C ILE A 29 -7.54 10.48 20.57
N LYS A 30 -7.30 11.43 21.48
CA LYS A 30 -8.35 12.38 21.82
C LYS A 30 -8.63 13.21 20.58
N ARG A 31 -9.90 13.48 20.31
CA ARG A 31 -10.32 14.29 19.15
C ARG A 31 -9.54 15.61 19.00
N ALA A 32 -9.20 16.26 20.11
CA ALA A 32 -8.42 17.51 20.09
C ALA A 32 -7.00 17.29 19.52
N ASP A 33 -6.35 16.18 19.90
CA ASP A 33 -5.02 15.83 19.42
C ASP A 33 -5.07 15.41 17.94
N PHE A 34 -6.09 14.64 17.54
CA PHE A 34 -6.32 14.29 16.12
C PHE A 34 -6.42 15.54 15.23
N ILE A 35 -7.26 16.51 15.63
CA ILE A 35 -7.42 17.77 14.89
C ILE A 35 -6.10 18.54 14.81
N LYS A 36 -5.33 18.56 15.90
CA LYS A 36 -4.02 19.21 15.92
C LYS A 36 -3.05 18.54 14.95
N TYR A 37 -2.97 17.22 14.93
CA TYR A 37 -2.08 16.50 14.01
C TYR A 37 -2.45 16.73 12.55
N ILE A 38 -3.74 16.71 12.20
CA ILE A 38 -4.20 17.07 10.86
C ILE A 38 -3.81 18.50 10.51
N PHE A 39 -4.00 19.46 11.44
CA PHE A 39 -3.61 20.85 11.22
C PHE A 39 -2.10 21.01 11.00
N ASP A 40 -1.28 20.35 11.83
CA ASP A 40 0.19 20.39 11.70
C ASP A 40 0.65 19.81 10.35
N LEU A 41 0.01 18.73 9.90
CA LEU A 41 0.25 18.10 8.60
C LEU A 41 -0.16 19.02 7.44
N GLU A 42 -1.33 19.64 7.50
CA GLU A 42 -1.79 20.64 6.53
C GLU A 42 -0.86 21.85 6.45
N CYS A 43 -0.36 22.33 7.60
CA CYS A 43 0.64 23.40 7.65
C CYS A 43 1.97 22.99 7.01
N TYR A 44 2.41 21.75 7.21
CA TYR A 44 3.64 21.25 6.63
C TYR A 44 3.56 21.16 5.10
N ILE A 45 2.47 20.55 4.59
CA ILE A 45 2.23 20.34 3.16
C ILE A 45 1.88 21.67 2.47
N GLY A 46 1.17 22.56 3.16
CA GLY A 46 0.70 23.85 2.64
C GLY A 46 -0.66 23.80 1.94
N CYS A 47 -1.45 22.75 2.16
CA CYS A 47 -2.80 22.60 1.62
C CYS A 47 -3.72 21.87 2.61
N LYS A 48 -5.03 21.95 2.36
CA LYS A 48 -6.02 21.14 3.08
C LYS A 48 -5.96 19.70 2.62
N ILE A 49 -6.09 18.76 3.56
CA ILE A 49 -6.16 17.33 3.24
C ILE A 49 -7.59 17.00 2.79
N ASN A 50 -7.73 16.02 1.91
CA ASN A 50 -9.04 15.57 1.45
C ASN A 50 -9.91 15.12 2.65
N PRO A 51 -11.12 15.67 2.86
CA PRO A 51 -11.97 15.34 4.01
C PRO A 51 -12.30 13.86 4.15
N ILE A 52 -12.41 13.13 3.04
CA ILE A 52 -12.69 11.69 3.05
C ILE A 52 -11.51 10.93 3.66
N LEU A 53 -10.28 11.32 3.32
CA LEU A 53 -9.08 10.71 3.90
C LEU A 53 -8.99 11.02 5.40
N VAL A 54 -9.31 12.25 5.81
CA VAL A 54 -9.33 12.64 7.23
C VAL A 54 -10.31 11.77 8.02
N GLU A 55 -11.52 11.54 7.50
CA GLU A 55 -12.50 10.68 8.18
C GLU A 55 -12.09 9.20 8.20
N VAL A 56 -11.45 8.71 7.13
CA VAL A 56 -10.87 7.35 7.11
C VAL A 56 -9.77 7.20 8.14
N TRP A 57 -8.83 8.16 8.26
CA TRP A 57 -7.84 8.14 9.34
C TRP A 57 -8.47 8.25 10.72
N ASN A 58 -9.49 9.09 10.89
CA ASN A 58 -10.21 9.19 12.17
C ASN A 58 -10.80 7.83 12.61
N ARG A 59 -11.12 6.94 11.66
CA ARG A 59 -11.63 5.60 11.94
C ARG A 59 -10.55 4.52 12.05
N PHE A 60 -9.54 4.55 11.17
CA PHE A 60 -8.58 3.46 10.97
C PHE A 60 -7.12 3.90 11.15
N ASN A 61 -6.86 4.96 11.91
CA ASN A 61 -5.52 5.45 12.19
C ASN A 61 -4.57 4.32 12.62
N GLY A 62 -3.44 4.17 11.93
CA GLY A 62 -2.40 3.19 12.28
C GLY A 62 -2.83 1.72 12.25
N CYS A 63 -3.98 1.40 11.62
CA CYS A 63 -4.54 0.06 11.60
C CYS A 63 -3.88 -0.81 10.53
N SER A 64 -3.54 -2.04 10.89
CA SER A 64 -3.11 -3.08 9.96
C SER A 64 -4.25 -4.05 9.66
N PHE A 65 -4.29 -4.58 8.45
CA PHE A 65 -5.30 -5.54 8.01
C PHE A 65 -4.82 -6.98 8.22
N ASN A 66 -5.68 -7.84 8.78
CA ASN A 66 -5.36 -9.28 8.93
C ASN A 66 -5.73 -10.12 7.71
N LYS A 67 -6.38 -9.50 6.71
CA LYS A 67 -6.75 -10.12 5.45
C LYS A 67 -6.00 -9.43 4.34
N ASN A 68 -5.64 -10.20 3.31
CA ASN A 68 -5.06 -9.68 2.09
C ASN A 68 -6.15 -8.92 1.34
N ILE A 69 -6.18 -7.61 1.53
CA ILE A 69 -7.04 -6.70 0.78
C ILE A 69 -6.15 -5.85 -0.12
N GLY A 70 -6.70 -5.34 -1.21
CA GLY A 70 -5.90 -4.56 -2.15
C GLY A 70 -6.74 -3.98 -3.26
N ILE A 71 -6.07 -3.33 -4.19
CA ILE A 71 -6.70 -2.76 -5.38
C ILE A 71 -6.17 -3.44 -6.63
N LYS A 72 -7.05 -3.62 -7.62
CA LYS A 72 -6.63 -4.10 -8.93
C LYS A 72 -6.18 -2.90 -9.75
N PRO A 73 -4.92 -2.85 -10.22
CA PRO A 73 -4.49 -1.75 -11.07
C PRO A 73 -5.08 -1.90 -12.47
N ASP A 74 -5.45 -0.77 -13.09
CA ASP A 74 -5.93 -0.74 -14.48
C ASP A 74 -4.80 -1.09 -15.47
N ASP A 75 -3.58 -0.65 -15.15
CA ASP A 75 -2.36 -0.93 -15.91
C ASP A 75 -1.52 -2.03 -15.24
N ARG A 76 -0.67 -2.69 -16.02
CA ARG A 76 0.35 -3.58 -15.46
C ARG A 76 1.39 -2.76 -14.71
N ILE A 77 1.29 -2.76 -13.38
CA ILE A 77 2.30 -2.24 -12.47
C ILE A 77 3.23 -3.40 -12.10
N PRO A 78 4.56 -3.21 -12.12
CA PRO A 78 5.48 -4.23 -11.67
C PRO A 78 5.36 -4.37 -10.15
N THR A 79 4.59 -5.37 -9.70
CA THR A 79 4.50 -5.74 -8.29
C THR A 79 5.12 -7.11 -8.05
N LEU A 80 5.63 -7.35 -6.85
CA LEU A 80 6.09 -8.67 -6.42
C LEU A 80 4.86 -9.52 -6.09
N GLY A 81 4.54 -10.48 -6.96
CA GLY A 81 3.35 -11.33 -6.84
C GLY A 81 2.82 -11.83 -8.18
N ASP A 82 1.59 -12.34 -8.20
CA ASP A 82 0.88 -12.70 -9.43
C ASP A 82 0.34 -11.47 -10.20
N GLY A 83 0.46 -10.27 -9.62
CA GLY A 83 0.06 -9.01 -10.21
C GLY A 83 -1.45 -8.80 -10.27
N GLU A 84 -2.24 -9.60 -9.55
CA GLU A 84 -3.70 -9.49 -9.57
C GLU A 84 -4.21 -8.31 -8.70
N LEU A 85 -3.51 -8.04 -7.60
CA LEU A 85 -3.81 -6.95 -6.66
C LEU A 85 -2.51 -6.31 -6.15
N ILE A 86 -2.55 -5.00 -5.94
CA ILE A 86 -1.60 -4.31 -5.07
C ILE A 86 -2.17 -4.39 -3.66
N GLU A 87 -1.47 -5.10 -2.77
CA GLU A 87 -1.90 -5.30 -1.39
C GLU A 87 -1.87 -3.99 -0.60
N LEU A 88 -2.88 -3.80 0.25
CA LEU A 88 -3.01 -2.72 1.22
C LEU A 88 -2.81 -3.33 2.61
N THR A 89 -1.64 -3.12 3.21
CA THR A 89 -1.22 -3.82 4.43
C THR A 89 -1.63 -3.06 5.69
N ARG A 90 -1.50 -1.73 5.69
CA ARG A 90 -1.93 -0.87 6.80
C ARG A 90 -2.19 0.57 6.37
N PHE A 91 -2.96 1.28 7.19
CA PHE A 91 -2.96 2.75 7.17
C PHE A 91 -1.85 3.30 8.05
N PHE A 92 -1.23 4.39 7.60
CA PHE A 92 -0.28 5.13 8.43
C PHE A 92 -0.99 5.79 9.62
N SER A 93 -0.24 5.96 10.71
CA SER A 93 -0.68 6.76 11.84
C SER A 93 -0.51 8.24 11.54
N ILE A 94 -1.41 9.08 12.02
CA ILE A 94 -1.24 10.53 12.06
C ILE A 94 -0.68 11.03 13.41
N GLU A 95 -0.56 10.15 14.42
CA GLU A 95 0.05 10.51 15.69
C GLU A 95 1.56 10.48 15.61
N SER A 96 2.22 11.39 16.33
CA SER A 96 3.67 11.43 16.50
C SER A 96 4.25 10.21 17.24
N THR A 97 4.21 9.02 16.64
CA THR A 97 4.74 7.75 17.18
C THR A 97 6.02 7.29 16.48
N GLY A 98 6.57 8.10 15.56
CA GLY A 98 7.83 7.81 14.84
C GLY A 98 7.67 7.02 13.54
N ASP A 99 6.47 6.53 13.27
CA ASP A 99 6.06 5.84 12.03
C ASP A 99 4.74 6.46 11.54
N ASP A 100 4.75 7.79 11.53
CA ASP A 100 3.59 8.62 11.25
C ASP A 100 3.74 9.40 9.95
N VAL A 101 2.63 9.85 9.39
CA VAL A 101 2.60 10.50 8.07
C VAL A 101 3.57 11.68 8.00
N LEU A 102 3.71 12.46 9.07
CA LEU A 102 4.59 13.62 9.06
C LEU A 102 6.07 13.20 9.08
N GLU A 103 6.42 12.18 9.85
CA GLU A 103 7.77 11.64 9.86
C GLU A 103 8.12 10.92 8.54
N MET A 104 7.15 10.21 7.94
CA MET A 104 7.29 9.59 6.62
C MET A 104 7.60 10.63 5.53
N LEU A 105 6.89 11.76 5.55
CA LEU A 105 7.14 12.88 4.64
C LEU A 105 8.52 13.50 4.83
N ARG A 106 9.01 13.60 6.08
CA ARG A 106 10.33 14.18 6.38
C ARG A 106 11.47 13.25 5.99
N SER A 107 11.32 11.97 6.29
CA SER A 107 12.35 10.95 6.05
C SER A 107 12.50 10.58 4.58
N ASN A 108 11.44 10.74 3.78
CA ASN A 108 11.39 10.42 2.36
C ASN A 108 11.05 11.67 1.52
N ALA A 109 11.63 12.81 1.90
CA ALA A 109 11.34 14.10 1.28
C ALA A 109 11.76 14.18 -0.20
N ASP A 110 12.74 13.37 -0.61
CA ASP A 110 13.18 13.19 -1.99
C ASP A 110 12.16 12.44 -2.85
N ILE A 111 11.39 11.52 -2.26
CA ILE A 111 10.33 10.78 -2.93
C ILE A 111 9.03 11.60 -2.95
N PHE A 112 8.51 11.98 -1.78
CA PHE A 112 7.17 12.57 -1.67
C PHE A 112 7.15 14.09 -1.86
N GLY A 113 8.25 14.75 -1.45
CA GLY A 113 8.30 16.20 -1.29
C GLY A 113 7.12 16.72 -0.45
N LYS A 114 6.48 17.78 -0.94
CA LYS A 114 5.19 18.26 -0.43
C LYS A 114 4.02 17.93 -1.35
N GLU A 115 4.28 17.16 -2.40
CA GLU A 115 3.32 16.94 -3.47
C GLU A 115 2.46 15.70 -3.23
N TYR A 116 2.98 14.73 -2.50
CA TYR A 116 2.33 13.44 -2.27
C TYR A 116 2.22 13.16 -0.78
N ILE A 117 1.02 12.80 -0.33
CA ILE A 117 0.70 12.53 1.07
C ILE A 117 0.58 11.00 1.22
N PRO A 118 1.56 10.32 1.82
CA PRO A 118 1.44 8.89 2.08
C PRO A 118 0.34 8.65 3.10
N PHE A 119 -0.55 7.71 2.81
CA PHE A 119 -1.66 7.38 3.70
C PHE A 119 -1.78 5.90 4.05
N ALA A 120 -1.20 5.04 3.24
CA ALA A 120 -1.15 3.63 3.51
C ALA A 120 0.13 2.98 2.99
N GLU A 121 0.50 1.89 3.64
CA GLU A 121 1.56 1.00 3.20
C GLU A 121 0.97 -0.09 2.31
N ALA A 122 1.68 -0.41 1.25
CA ALA A 122 1.46 -1.60 0.44
C ALA A 122 2.40 -2.73 0.92
N ILE A 123 2.62 -3.76 0.10
CA ILE A 123 3.59 -4.80 0.45
C ILE A 123 5.03 -4.26 0.30
N GLU A 124 5.97 -4.82 1.07
CA GLU A 124 7.41 -4.59 0.94
C GLU A 124 7.89 -3.13 1.10
N GLY A 125 7.16 -2.31 1.86
CA GLY A 125 7.55 -0.92 2.12
C GLY A 125 7.20 0.04 0.98
N ASP A 126 6.39 -0.39 0.01
CA ASP A 126 5.79 0.49 -0.99
C ASP A 126 4.62 1.29 -0.40
N PHE A 127 4.19 2.34 -1.11
CA PHE A 127 3.24 3.31 -0.56
C PHE A 127 2.04 3.58 -1.45
N PHE A 128 0.89 3.81 -0.83
CA PHE A 128 -0.19 4.56 -1.46
C PHE A 128 -0.14 6.02 -1.01
N VAL A 129 -0.17 6.92 -1.99
CA VAL A 129 -0.08 8.37 -1.77
C VAL A 129 -1.21 9.11 -2.45
N LEU A 130 -1.69 10.17 -1.80
CA LEU A 130 -2.63 11.14 -2.35
C LEU A 130 -1.86 12.34 -2.90
N SER A 131 -2.12 12.72 -4.15
CA SER A 131 -1.59 13.99 -4.69
C SER A 131 -2.22 15.19 -3.98
N SER A 132 -1.41 16.09 -3.43
CA SER A 132 -1.83 17.37 -2.82
C SER A 132 -2.29 18.42 -3.84
N LYS A 133 -1.83 18.33 -5.09
CA LYS A 133 -2.16 19.26 -6.19
C LYS A 133 -3.37 18.82 -7.04
N GLY A 134 -3.93 17.65 -6.76
CA GLY A 134 -4.94 17.00 -7.57
C GLY A 134 -5.75 16.00 -6.76
N ASN A 135 -6.50 15.11 -7.42
CA ASN A 135 -7.31 14.10 -6.72
C ASN A 135 -6.74 12.68 -6.85
N GLY A 136 -5.74 12.50 -7.71
CA GLY A 136 -5.22 11.18 -8.06
C GLY A 136 -4.54 10.48 -6.89
N ILE A 137 -4.73 9.17 -6.86
CA ILE A 137 -4.04 8.26 -5.95
C ILE A 137 -2.98 7.50 -6.73
N TYR A 138 -1.80 7.38 -6.14
CA TYR A 138 -0.66 6.73 -6.75
C TYR A 138 -0.13 5.63 -5.83
N TYR A 139 0.30 4.55 -6.44
CA TYR A 139 1.18 3.56 -5.84
C TYR A 139 2.63 3.96 -6.15
N VAL A 140 3.46 3.93 -5.12
CA VAL A 140 4.86 4.33 -5.17
C VAL A 140 5.72 3.11 -4.88
N LEU A 141 6.50 2.72 -5.88
CA LEU A 141 7.53 1.68 -5.74
C LEU A 141 8.73 2.31 -5.01
N HIS A 142 9.10 1.76 -3.87
CA HIS A 142 10.22 2.24 -3.06
C HIS A 142 11.58 1.72 -3.59
N ASP A 143 11.63 0.47 -4.06
CA ASP A 143 12.84 -0.19 -4.58
C ASP A 143 12.83 -0.26 -6.13
N PHE A 144 12.77 0.90 -6.79
CA PHE A 144 12.74 0.98 -8.25
C PHE A 144 14.15 1.09 -8.86
N ASN A 145 14.36 0.43 -10.01
CA ASN A 145 15.56 0.68 -10.83
C ASN A 145 15.45 2.05 -11.50
N GLU A 146 16.59 2.67 -11.90
CA GLU A 146 16.60 4.00 -12.55
C GLU A 146 15.68 4.10 -13.79
N ASP A 147 15.37 2.98 -14.44
CA ASP A 147 14.53 2.90 -15.63
C ASP A 147 13.01 2.75 -15.35
N GLU A 148 12.61 2.57 -14.08
CA GLU A 148 11.22 2.32 -13.69
C GLU A 148 10.52 3.61 -13.21
N LYS A 149 9.23 3.73 -13.53
CA LYS A 149 8.42 4.85 -13.04
C LYS A 149 8.15 4.62 -11.55
N CYS A 150 8.67 5.49 -10.70
CA CYS A 150 8.41 5.42 -9.25
C CYS A 150 6.90 5.56 -8.92
N PHE A 151 6.17 6.41 -9.65
CA PHE A 151 4.76 6.70 -9.39
C PHE A 151 3.84 6.07 -10.44
N HIS A 152 2.90 5.23 -9.99
CA HIS A 152 1.86 4.63 -10.81
C HIS A 152 0.48 5.08 -10.35
N LYS A 153 -0.29 5.71 -11.23
CA LYS A 153 -1.65 6.13 -10.88
C LYS A 153 -2.54 4.89 -10.73
N VAL A 154 -3.29 4.82 -9.64
CA VAL A 154 -4.16 3.67 -9.32
C VAL A 154 -5.62 4.05 -9.10
N ALA A 155 -5.92 5.33 -8.91
CA ALA A 155 -7.29 5.84 -8.91
C ALA A 155 -7.33 7.33 -9.26
N ASP A 156 -8.47 7.78 -9.80
CA ASP A 156 -8.70 9.20 -10.11
C ASP A 156 -9.02 10.04 -8.87
N THR A 157 -9.67 9.43 -7.87
CA THR A 157 -10.02 10.06 -6.61
C THR A 157 -9.81 9.12 -5.42
N ILE A 158 -9.71 9.71 -4.22
CA ILE A 158 -9.65 8.95 -2.97
C ILE A 158 -10.90 8.07 -2.75
N SER A 159 -12.07 8.52 -3.23
CA SER A 159 -13.32 7.75 -3.13
C SER A 159 -13.28 6.53 -4.04
N ASP A 160 -12.81 6.70 -5.28
CA ASP A 160 -12.68 5.61 -6.23
C ASP A 160 -11.70 4.56 -5.70
N PHE A 161 -10.58 5.01 -5.13
CA PHE A 161 -9.61 4.12 -4.48
C PHE A 161 -10.27 3.28 -3.39
N PHE A 162 -10.90 3.92 -2.39
CA PHE A 162 -11.48 3.18 -1.27
C PHE A 162 -12.61 2.23 -1.68
N MET A 163 -13.42 2.62 -2.66
CA MET A 163 -14.48 1.76 -3.18
C MET A 163 -13.94 0.60 -4.04
N ALA A 164 -12.74 0.73 -4.60
CA ALA A 164 -12.09 -0.31 -5.39
C ALA A 164 -11.29 -1.33 -4.54
N VAL A 165 -11.02 -1.02 -3.27
CA VAL A 165 -10.36 -1.98 -2.36
C VAL A 165 -11.25 -3.22 -2.22
N GLN A 166 -10.65 -4.39 -2.40
CA GLN A 166 -11.35 -5.67 -2.36
C GLN A 166 -10.51 -6.74 -1.66
N LEU A 167 -11.16 -7.79 -1.20
CA LEU A 167 -10.49 -8.97 -0.68
C LEU A 167 -9.78 -9.71 -1.82
N MET A 168 -8.54 -10.12 -1.60
CA MET A 168 -7.89 -11.11 -2.44
C MET A 168 -8.62 -12.44 -2.24
N VAL A 169 -9.56 -12.72 -3.15
CA VAL A 169 -10.11 -14.06 -3.26
C VAL A 169 -8.99 -14.88 -3.87
N ALA A 170 -8.46 -15.86 -3.11
CA ALA A 170 -7.61 -16.86 -3.70
C ALA A 170 -8.36 -17.40 -4.92
N THR A 171 -7.90 -17.07 -6.12
CA THR A 171 -8.20 -17.88 -7.28
C THR A 171 -7.87 -19.29 -6.82
N GLU A 172 -8.86 -20.19 -6.83
CA GLU A 172 -8.57 -21.61 -6.69
C GLU A 172 -7.35 -21.82 -7.59
N LYS A 173 -6.21 -22.16 -6.99
CA LYS A 173 -5.09 -22.67 -7.75
C LYS A 173 -5.75 -23.77 -8.56
N ILE A 174 -5.97 -23.54 -9.84
CA ILE A 174 -6.25 -24.62 -10.78
C ILE A 174 -5.12 -25.57 -10.44
N ASP A 175 -5.49 -26.68 -9.83
CA ASP A 175 -4.56 -27.67 -9.36
C ASP A 175 -3.83 -28.09 -10.62
N ASN A 176 -2.64 -27.49 -10.81
CA ASN A 176 -1.78 -27.84 -11.91
C ASN A 176 -1.15 -29.17 -11.50
N GLU A 177 -1.99 -30.22 -11.48
CA GLU A 177 -1.64 -31.63 -11.63
C GLU A 177 -0.83 -31.89 -12.92
N LYS A 178 -0.44 -30.83 -13.65
CA LYS A 178 0.65 -30.85 -14.60
C LYS A 178 1.63 -29.72 -14.30
N MET A 179 2.35 -29.83 -13.19
CA MET A 179 3.77 -29.52 -13.20
C MET A 179 4.40 -30.35 -14.32
N ARG A 180 4.38 -29.82 -15.56
CA ARG A 180 5.40 -30.20 -16.52
C ARG A 180 6.69 -29.75 -15.88
N ILE A 181 7.46 -30.71 -15.38
CA ILE A 181 8.89 -30.54 -15.18
C ILE A 181 9.40 -30.03 -16.52
N VAL A 182 9.56 -28.71 -16.65
CA VAL A 182 10.44 -28.18 -17.67
C VAL A 182 11.80 -28.58 -17.16
N SER A 183 12.31 -29.69 -17.68
CA SER A 183 13.71 -30.03 -17.55
C SER A 183 14.47 -28.88 -18.19
N SER A 184 14.80 -27.86 -17.40
CA SER A 184 15.85 -26.93 -17.78
C SER A 184 17.07 -27.82 -17.94
N SER A 185 17.54 -27.97 -19.17
CA SER A 185 18.88 -28.45 -19.41
C SER A 185 19.79 -27.41 -18.79
N LEU A 186 20.11 -27.57 -17.50
CA LEU A 186 21.25 -26.93 -16.88
C LEU A 186 22.39 -27.09 -17.86
N SER A 187 22.86 -25.97 -18.40
CA SER A 187 23.97 -26.00 -19.34
C SER A 187 25.09 -26.77 -18.67
N SER A 188 25.57 -27.80 -19.37
CA SER A 188 26.61 -28.73 -18.94
C SER A 188 27.83 -28.09 -18.24
N PRO A 189 28.23 -26.82 -18.52
CA PRO A 189 29.33 -26.18 -17.81
C PRO A 189 29.06 -25.92 -16.32
N LEU A 190 27.85 -25.52 -15.92
CA LEU A 190 27.58 -25.13 -14.53
C LEU A 190 27.55 -26.34 -13.59
N LEU A 191 26.92 -27.43 -14.05
CA LEU A 191 26.94 -28.74 -13.37
C LEU A 191 28.37 -29.28 -13.19
N SER A 192 29.24 -29.09 -14.19
CA SER A 192 30.63 -29.53 -14.10
C SER A 192 31.45 -28.73 -13.08
N LYS A 193 31.18 -27.43 -12.93
CA LYS A 193 31.84 -26.57 -11.93
C LYS A 193 31.41 -26.93 -10.50
N LEU A 194 30.12 -27.21 -10.29
CA LEU A 194 29.59 -27.64 -9.00
C LEU A 194 30.14 -28.99 -8.55
N LYS A 195 30.29 -29.96 -9.47
CA LYS A 195 30.96 -31.24 -9.17
C LYS A 195 32.41 -31.06 -8.76
N LYS A 196 33.18 -30.28 -9.54
CA LYS A 196 34.59 -29.99 -9.21
C LYS A 196 34.76 -29.27 -7.87
N PHE A 197 33.85 -28.35 -7.54
CA PHE A 197 33.89 -27.67 -6.24
C PHE A 197 33.67 -28.63 -5.07
N LYS A 198 32.77 -29.60 -5.21
CA LYS A 198 32.48 -30.62 -4.19
C LYS A 198 33.62 -31.64 -4.04
N GLU A 199 34.33 -31.94 -5.12
CA GLU A 199 35.48 -32.85 -5.10
C GLU A 199 36.74 -32.19 -4.52
N ASN A 200 36.92 -30.88 -4.71
CA ASN A 200 38.10 -30.14 -4.21
C ASN A 200 37.98 -29.67 -2.75
N ASN A 201 36.80 -29.80 -2.12
CA ASN A 201 36.57 -29.41 -0.72
C ASN A 201 36.21 -30.62 0.17
N LYS A 202 36.78 -31.79 -0.16
CA LYS A 202 36.71 -33.00 0.66
C LYS A 202 38.07 -33.34 1.27
#